data_AF-L7X0P9-F1
#
_entry.id   AF-L7X0P9-F1
#
_cell.length_a   1.000
_cell.length_b   1.000
_cell.length_c   1.000
_cell.angle_alpha   90.00
_cell.angle_beta   90.00
_cell.angle_gamma   90.00
#
_symmetry.space_group_name_H-M   'P 1'
#
loop_
_entity.id
_entity.type
_entity.pdbx_description
1 polymer ?
#
loop_
_entity_poly.entity_id
_entity_poly.type
_entity_poly.pdbx_seq_one_letter_code
_entity_poly.pdbx_strand_id
1 'polypeptide(L)'
;MKLNVSPILSDQHPAILILARGGSKGIPLKNIQIVGGISLLARNILTAKRAGFQDITVSTDHPLIALEALKYKVDIFKRSYVTSTDWAPSIWGVSEFINSRLDVKIVALLQTTSPFMKAKDLYSSFRKLNFPEPFDCIFSVKREHQLRWCHDGLGTAPLNFKYNSRPRRQDWNGEFIETGAFYISRRELILKGYLQNKKFAH
;
A
#
# COMPACT_ATOMS: atom_id res chain seq x y z
N MET A 1 -20.95 -6.34 13.92
CA MET A 1 -20.89 -7.67 13.30
C MET A 1 -19.42 -8.07 13.19
N LYS A 2 -18.93 -8.95 14.07
CA LYS A 2 -17.55 -9.46 14.02
C LYS A 2 -17.46 -10.34 12.77
N LEU A 3 -16.52 -10.05 11.88
CA LEU A 3 -16.20 -10.96 10.78
C LEU A 3 -15.71 -12.27 11.41
N ASN A 4 -16.39 -13.39 11.15
CA ASN A 4 -15.92 -14.71 11.54
C ASN A 4 -14.64 -15.00 10.75
N VAL A 5 -13.50 -14.75 11.40
CA VAL A 5 -12.19 -15.10 10.85
C VAL A 5 -12.04 -16.61 10.97
N SER A 6 -12.21 -17.31 9.85
CA SER A 6 -12.00 -18.75 9.76
C SER A 6 -10.55 -19.11 10.15
N PRO A 7 -10.30 -20.17 10.93
CA PRO A 7 -8.99 -20.48 11.53
C PRO A 7 -7.99 -21.14 10.54
N ILE A 8 -7.85 -20.65 9.31
CA ILE A 8 -6.89 -21.19 8.31
C ILE A 8 -5.65 -20.28 8.16
N LEU A 9 -5.22 -19.64 9.25
CA LEU A 9 -4.00 -18.83 9.22
C LEU A 9 -3.20 -19.12 10.49
N SER A 10 -2.48 -20.23 10.55
CA SER A 10 -1.57 -20.47 11.68
C SER A 10 -0.09 -20.22 11.37
N ASP A 11 0.34 -20.10 10.10
CA ASP A 11 1.79 -19.95 9.80
C ASP A 11 2.22 -18.77 8.91
N GLN A 12 1.30 -17.95 8.41
CA GLN A 12 1.65 -16.79 7.57
C GLN A 12 0.79 -15.57 7.91
N HIS A 13 1.06 -14.92 9.04
CA HIS A 13 0.49 -13.62 9.35
C HIS A 13 1.35 -12.51 8.73
N PRO A 14 0.77 -11.56 7.97
CA PRO A 14 1.53 -10.44 7.45
C PRO A 14 1.80 -9.41 8.54
N ALA A 15 3.01 -8.84 8.54
CA ALA A 15 3.27 -7.62 9.27
C ALA A 15 2.72 -6.43 8.47
N ILE A 16 1.85 -5.64 9.09
CA ILE A 16 1.37 -4.38 8.52
C ILE A 16 2.42 -3.32 8.77
N LEU A 17 2.89 -2.68 7.71
CA LEU A 17 3.84 -1.58 7.79
C LEU A 17 3.20 -0.30 7.25
N ILE A 18 3.21 0.77 8.04
CA ILE A 18 2.76 2.10 7.62
C ILE A 18 3.96 3.03 7.60
N LEU A 19 4.39 3.47 6.42
CA LEU A 19 5.46 4.48 6.31
C LEU A 19 4.85 5.87 6.47
N ALA A 20 5.21 6.59 7.53
CA ALA A 20 4.68 7.92 7.83
C ALA A 20 5.82 8.89 8.15
N ARG A 21 6.25 9.71 7.19
CA ARG A 21 7.33 10.71 7.39
C ARG A 21 6.89 12.08 7.85
N GLY A 22 7.76 12.72 8.63
CA GLY A 22 7.57 14.09 9.09
C GLY A 22 7.64 15.09 7.92
N GLY A 23 8.68 14.95 7.09
CA GLY A 23 8.96 15.80 5.92
C GLY A 23 8.00 15.58 4.75
N SER A 24 6.75 15.99 4.88
CA SER A 24 5.77 15.93 3.79
C SER A 24 5.85 17.19 2.91
N LYS A 25 6.26 17.04 1.64
CA LYS A 25 6.48 18.14 0.67
C LYS A 25 5.26 19.04 0.38
N GLY A 26 4.04 18.51 0.50
CA GLY A 26 2.81 19.27 0.21
C GLY A 26 2.16 19.88 1.44
N ILE A 27 1.86 19.03 2.43
CA ILE A 27 1.22 19.44 3.69
C ILE A 27 2.12 18.98 4.83
N PRO A 28 2.72 19.90 5.62
CA PRO A 28 3.48 19.53 6.81
C PRO A 28 2.68 18.59 7.70
N LEU A 29 3.34 17.52 8.17
CA LEU A 29 2.71 16.52 9.04
C LEU A 29 1.41 15.91 8.47
N LYS A 30 1.30 15.79 7.13
CA LYS A 30 0.14 15.21 6.42
C LYS A 30 -0.41 13.95 7.10
N ASN A 31 0.47 13.06 7.54
CA ASN A 31 0.09 11.77 8.13
C ASN A 31 -0.77 11.90 9.40
N ILE A 32 -0.62 12.97 10.17
CA ILE A 32 -1.41 13.21 11.38
C ILE A 32 -2.49 14.28 11.20
N GLN A 33 -2.67 14.79 9.98
CA GLN A 33 -3.78 15.70 9.66
C GLN A 33 -5.11 15.01 9.85
N ILE A 34 -6.05 15.72 10.48
CA ILE A 34 -7.38 15.21 10.82
C ILE A 34 -8.31 15.40 9.62
N VAL A 35 -8.90 14.31 9.15
CA VAL A 35 -9.92 14.33 8.09
C VAL A 35 -11.10 13.50 8.54
N GLY A 36 -12.26 14.15 8.70
CA GLY A 36 -13.48 13.51 9.20
C GLY A 36 -13.32 12.96 10.63
N GLY A 37 -12.69 13.74 11.51
CA GLY A 37 -12.57 13.45 12.94
C GLY A 37 -11.45 12.50 13.36
N ILE A 38 -10.69 11.91 12.43
CA ILE A 38 -9.53 11.05 12.72
C ILE A 38 -8.35 11.39 11.82
N SER A 39 -7.12 11.13 12.28
CA SER A 39 -5.92 11.34 11.46
C SER A 39 -5.82 10.34 10.30
N LEU A 40 -5.10 10.70 9.23
CA LEU A 40 -4.86 9.77 8.12
C LEU A 40 -4.13 8.50 8.58
N LEU A 41 -3.15 8.64 9.48
CA LEU A 41 -2.43 7.54 10.11
C LEU A 41 -3.37 6.66 10.93
N ALA A 42 -4.15 7.26 11.83
CA ALA A 42 -5.14 6.54 12.63
C ALA A 42 -6.11 5.74 11.77
N ARG A 43 -6.56 6.32 10.65
CA ARG A 43 -7.48 5.67 9.73
C ARG A 43 -6.89 4.38 9.16
N ASN A 44 -5.63 4.38 8.73
CA ASN A 44 -4.95 3.17 8.26
C ASN A 44 -4.79 2.12 9.37
N ILE A 45 -4.37 2.54 10.57
CA ILE A 45 -4.24 1.64 11.73
C ILE A 45 -5.58 0.97 12.06
N LEU A 46 -6.66 1.76 12.14
CA LEU A 46 -7.99 1.27 12.45
C LEU A 46 -8.52 0.35 11.34
N THR A 47 -8.24 0.65 10.07
CA THR A 47 -8.61 -0.22 8.95
C THR A 47 -7.89 -1.57 9.03
N ALA A 48 -6.59 -1.59 9.32
CA ALA A 48 -5.81 -2.81 9.51
C ALA A 48 -6.35 -3.66 10.68
N LYS A 49 -6.63 -3.02 11.83
CA LYS A 49 -7.23 -3.69 13.00
C LYS A 49 -8.61 -4.27 12.69
N ARG A 50 -9.46 -3.52 11.97
CA ARG A 50 -10.78 -4.00 11.54
C ARG A 50 -10.70 -5.16 10.55
N ALA A 51 -9.62 -5.25 9.77
CA ALA A 51 -9.35 -6.36 8.87
C ALA A 51 -8.82 -7.61 9.61
N GLY A 52 -8.57 -7.52 10.92
CA GLY A 52 -8.12 -8.63 11.76
C GLY A 52 -6.60 -8.74 11.91
N PHE A 53 -5.83 -7.78 11.41
CA PHE A 53 -4.37 -7.78 11.56
C PHE A 53 -3.95 -7.29 12.94
N GLN A 54 -2.92 -7.93 13.49
CA GLN A 54 -2.43 -7.68 14.86
C GLN A 54 -1.01 -7.11 14.89
N ASP A 55 -0.10 -7.65 14.07
CA ASP A 55 1.26 -7.12 13.89
C ASP A 55 1.19 -5.86 13.01
N ILE A 56 1.13 -4.70 13.65
CA ILE A 56 1.04 -3.40 12.99
C ILE A 56 2.17 -2.53 13.50
N THR A 57 3.01 -2.07 12.57
CA THR A 57 4.14 -1.20 12.84
C THR A 57 4.01 0.09 12.03
N VAL A 58 4.20 1.23 12.70
CA VAL A 58 4.35 2.54 12.05
C VAL A 58 5.83 2.89 11.98
N SER A 59 6.34 3.05 10.76
CA SER A 59 7.70 3.50 10.50
C SER A 59 7.75 5.01 10.35
N THR A 60 8.43 5.67 11.30
CA THR A 60 8.50 7.13 11.37
C THR A 60 9.83 7.64 11.91
N ASP A 61 10.21 8.83 11.47
CA ASP A 61 11.33 9.65 11.95
C ASP A 61 10.85 10.80 12.86
N HIS A 62 9.54 11.03 12.94
CA HIS A 62 8.96 12.20 13.58
C HIS A 62 8.27 11.86 14.91
N PRO A 63 8.66 12.48 16.04
CA PRO A 63 8.10 12.18 17.37
C PRO A 63 6.58 12.34 17.46
N LEU A 64 6.01 13.40 16.88
CA LEU A 64 4.54 13.61 16.91
C LEU A 64 3.76 12.52 16.15
N ILE A 65 4.35 11.96 15.08
CA ILE A 65 3.73 10.85 14.33
C ILE A 65 3.79 9.57 15.16
N ALA A 66 4.91 9.33 15.87
CA ALA A 66 5.03 8.20 16.78
C ALA A 66 4.02 8.29 17.93
N LEU A 67 3.89 9.47 18.55
CA LEU A 67 2.90 9.71 19.61
C LEU A 67 1.46 9.48 19.13
N GLU A 68 1.12 9.92 17.91
CA GLU A 68 -0.20 9.65 17.33
C GLU A 68 -0.44 8.15 17.13
N ALA A 69 0.54 7.41 16.62
CA ALA A 69 0.45 5.96 16.46
C ALA A 69 0.29 5.23 17.80
N LEU A 70 1.05 5.61 18.83
CA LEU A 70 1.03 4.97 20.16
C LEU A 70 -0.34 5.02 20.84
N LYS A 71 -1.18 6.04 20.56
CA LYS A 71 -2.59 6.10 21.01
C LYS A 71 -3.39 4.87 20.61
N TYR A 72 -3.02 4.24 19.50
CA TYR A 72 -3.69 3.07 18.96
C TYR A 72 -3.04 1.75 19.38
N LYS A 73 -2.02 1.74 20.26
CA LYS A 73 -1.33 0.52 20.71
C LYS A 73 -0.83 -0.31 19.51
N VAL A 74 0.08 0.28 18.74
CA VAL A 74 0.80 -0.35 17.62
C VAL A 74 2.29 -0.07 17.79
N ASP A 75 3.12 -0.90 17.17
CA ASP A 75 4.56 -0.77 17.29
C ASP A 75 5.10 0.41 16.48
N ILE A 76 6.23 0.95 16.94
CA ILE A 76 6.95 2.03 16.27
C ILE A 76 8.28 1.49 15.77
N PHE A 77 8.53 1.67 14.49
CA PHE A 77 9.84 1.46 13.90
C PHE A 77 10.47 2.81 13.62
N LYS A 78 11.54 3.14 14.35
CA LYS A 78 12.31 4.35 14.08
C LYS A 78 13.16 4.11 12.84
N ARG A 79 12.78 4.71 11.71
CA ARG A 79 13.55 4.55 10.47
C ARG A 79 14.75 5.49 10.41
N SER A 80 15.74 5.09 9.63
CA SER A 80 16.94 5.86 9.36
C SER A 80 16.63 7.18 8.62
N TYR A 81 17.56 8.12 8.72
CA TYR A 81 17.47 9.38 7.99
C TYR A 81 17.40 9.15 6.47
N VAL A 82 18.20 8.21 5.94
CA VAL A 82 18.31 7.91 4.51
C VAL A 82 16.96 7.52 3.90
N THR A 83 16.16 6.71 4.61
CA THR A 83 14.84 6.25 4.16
C THR A 83 13.70 7.23 4.50
N SER A 84 14.02 8.35 5.15
CA SER A 84 13.08 9.42 5.51
C SER A 84 13.12 10.61 4.53
N THR A 85 14.03 10.60 3.57
CA THR A 85 14.23 11.68 2.61
C THR A 85 13.13 11.75 1.55
N ASP A 86 13.11 12.84 0.78
CA ASP A 86 12.13 13.04 -0.29
C ASP A 86 12.34 12.16 -1.52
N TRP A 87 13.58 11.74 -1.77
CA TRP A 87 13.95 10.88 -2.90
C TRP A 87 13.94 9.40 -2.53
N ALA A 88 13.85 9.05 -1.24
CA ALA A 88 13.80 7.66 -0.79
C ALA A 88 12.56 6.94 -1.37
N PRO A 89 12.75 5.90 -2.18
CA PRO A 89 11.66 5.05 -2.61
C PRO A 89 11.05 4.32 -1.41
N SER A 90 9.74 4.03 -1.45
CA SER A 90 9.06 3.32 -0.36
C SER A 90 9.71 1.96 -0.04
N ILE A 91 10.23 1.26 -1.05
CA ILE A 91 10.93 -0.01 -0.89
C ILE A 91 12.11 0.08 0.09
N TRP A 92 12.84 1.20 0.16
CA TRP A 92 13.97 1.30 1.08
C TRP A 92 13.52 1.23 2.55
N GLY A 93 12.43 1.92 2.90
CA GLY A 93 11.87 1.84 4.25
C GLY A 93 11.29 0.46 4.58
N VAL A 94 10.73 -0.22 3.59
CA VAL A 94 10.24 -1.61 3.73
C VAL A 94 11.41 -2.59 3.91
N SER A 95 12.48 -2.44 3.13
CA SER A 95 13.70 -3.24 3.24
C SER A 95 14.40 -3.02 4.58
N GLU A 96 14.45 -1.78 5.08
CA GLU A 96 15.01 -1.47 6.40
C GLU A 96 14.23 -2.21 7.51
N PHE A 97 12.90 -2.13 7.47
CA PHE A 97 12.03 -2.83 8.42
C PHE A 97 12.19 -4.35 8.35
N ILE A 98 12.11 -4.96 7.17
CA ILE A 98 12.14 -6.41 7.01
C ILE A 98 13.50 -7.02 7.38
N ASN A 99 14.60 -6.27 7.21
CA ASN A 99 15.92 -6.70 7.64
C ASN A 99 16.06 -6.67 9.17
N SER A 100 15.33 -5.79 9.87
CA SER A 100 15.28 -5.77 11.35
C SER A 100 14.34 -6.82 11.95
N ARG A 101 13.39 -7.35 11.17
CA ARG A 101 12.36 -8.32 11.59
C ARG A 101 12.48 -9.61 10.77
N LEU A 102 13.38 -10.50 11.19
CA LEU A 102 13.67 -11.77 10.48
C LEU A 102 12.51 -12.77 10.55
N ASP A 103 11.63 -12.63 11.53
CA ASP A 103 10.39 -13.39 11.71
C ASP A 103 9.34 -13.10 10.63
N VAL A 104 9.41 -11.91 10.01
CA VAL A 104 8.42 -11.44 9.05
C VAL A 104 8.67 -12.03 7.66
N LYS A 105 7.69 -12.81 7.18
CA LYS A 105 7.70 -13.45 5.84
C LYS A 105 6.88 -12.67 4.80
N ILE A 106 5.90 -11.88 5.24
CA ILE A 106 5.01 -11.10 4.37
C ILE A 106 4.86 -9.72 4.99
N VAL A 107 5.03 -8.67 4.17
CA VAL A 107 4.73 -7.29 4.57
C VAL A 107 3.54 -6.79 3.78
N ALA A 108 2.58 -6.18 4.47
CA ALA A 108 1.53 -5.38 3.86
C ALA A 108 1.83 -3.90 4.14
N LEU A 109 2.45 -3.23 3.17
CA LEU A 109 2.69 -1.80 3.18
C LEU A 109 1.36 -1.07 2.93
N LEU A 110 0.94 -0.20 3.86
CA LEU A 110 -0.20 0.70 3.69
C LEU A 110 0.30 2.14 3.57
N GLN A 111 -0.10 2.86 2.53
CA GLN A 111 0.24 4.27 2.38
C GLN A 111 -0.94 5.15 2.83
N THR A 112 -0.64 6.27 3.49
CA THR A 112 -1.65 7.22 4.00
C THR A 112 -2.29 8.09 2.92
N THR A 113 -1.84 7.95 1.66
CA THR A 113 -2.35 8.69 0.48
C THR A 113 -3.72 8.23 0.00
N SER A 114 -4.20 7.06 0.45
CA SER A 114 -5.47 6.49 0.02
C SER A 114 -6.36 6.14 1.22
N PRO A 115 -6.90 7.16 1.92
CA PRO A 115 -7.56 6.98 3.22
C PRO A 115 -8.84 6.14 3.18
N PHE A 116 -9.43 5.92 2.02
CA PHE A 116 -10.73 5.25 1.88
C PHE A 116 -10.65 3.74 1.66
N MET A 117 -9.48 3.13 1.88
CA MET A 117 -9.31 1.68 1.89
C MET A 117 -10.25 1.02 2.91
N LYS A 118 -10.98 0.00 2.48
CA LYS A 118 -11.89 -0.76 3.34
C LYS A 118 -11.18 -1.99 3.89
N ALA A 119 -11.46 -2.32 5.15
CA ALA A 119 -10.90 -3.49 5.83
C ALA A 119 -11.15 -4.81 5.08
N LYS A 120 -12.34 -4.96 4.50
CA LYS A 120 -12.70 -6.13 3.69
C LYS A 120 -11.80 -6.30 2.46
N ASP A 121 -11.45 -5.20 1.81
CA ASP A 121 -10.67 -5.21 0.56
C ASP A 121 -9.22 -5.61 0.88
N LEU A 122 -8.68 -5.10 1.99
CA LEU A 122 -7.35 -5.49 2.49
C LEU A 122 -7.30 -6.98 2.87
N TYR A 123 -8.29 -7.46 3.65
CA TYR A 123 -8.36 -8.87 4.03
C TYR A 123 -8.51 -9.80 2.81
N SER A 124 -9.41 -9.48 1.87
CA SER A 124 -9.58 -10.29 0.66
C SER A 124 -8.33 -10.30 -0.21
N SER A 125 -7.61 -9.18 -0.27
CA SER A 125 -6.36 -9.07 -1.05
C SER A 125 -5.26 -9.94 -0.44
N PHE A 126 -5.14 -9.94 0.89
CA PHE A 126 -4.24 -10.85 1.58
C PHE A 126 -4.58 -12.33 1.32
N ARG A 127 -5.87 -12.70 1.34
CA ARG A 127 -6.32 -14.07 1.04
C ARG A 127 -5.92 -14.53 -0.37
N LYS A 128 -5.96 -13.63 -1.35
CA LYS A 128 -5.55 -13.91 -2.73
C LYS A 128 -4.06 -14.28 -2.86
N LEU A 129 -3.20 -13.88 -1.91
CA LEU A 129 -1.76 -14.16 -1.98
C LEU A 129 -1.44 -15.67 -2.06
N ASN A 130 -2.31 -16.52 -1.49
CA ASN A 130 -2.12 -17.96 -1.44
C ASN A 130 -3.12 -18.77 -2.28
N PHE A 131 -4.24 -18.17 -2.72
CA PHE A 131 -5.34 -18.89 -3.39
C PHE A 131 -5.93 -18.07 -4.54
N PRO A 132 -6.34 -18.70 -5.67
CA PRO A 132 -6.25 -20.14 -5.96
C PRO A 132 -4.83 -20.61 -6.32
N GLU A 133 -3.97 -19.70 -6.79
CA GLU A 133 -2.54 -19.93 -6.99
C GLU A 133 -1.73 -18.96 -6.13
N PRO A 134 -0.52 -19.35 -5.67
CA PRO A 134 0.32 -18.49 -4.87
C PRO A 134 0.97 -17.38 -5.70
N PHE A 135 0.74 -16.13 -5.29
CA PHE A 135 1.39 -14.95 -5.87
C PHE A 135 2.59 -14.50 -5.01
N ASP A 136 3.50 -13.77 -5.64
CA ASP A 136 4.63 -13.16 -4.93
C ASP A 136 4.22 -11.83 -4.27
N CYS A 137 3.22 -11.16 -4.86
CA CYS A 137 2.66 -9.92 -4.36
C CYS A 137 1.21 -9.70 -4.78
N ILE A 138 0.53 -8.80 -4.07
CA ILE A 138 -0.80 -8.27 -4.37
C ILE A 138 -0.76 -6.75 -4.13
N PHE A 139 -1.30 -5.94 -5.04
CA PHE A 139 -1.33 -4.49 -4.85
C PHE A 139 -2.61 -3.87 -5.36
N SER A 140 -2.95 -2.72 -4.76
CA SER A 140 -4.21 -2.03 -5.02
C SER A 140 -4.24 -1.32 -6.38
N VAL A 141 -5.22 -1.64 -7.21
CA VAL A 141 -5.48 -0.95 -8.49
C VAL A 141 -6.92 -0.46 -8.61
N LYS A 142 -7.15 0.50 -9.50
CA LYS A 142 -8.47 0.86 -10.00
C LYS A 142 -8.52 0.72 -11.52
N ARG A 143 -9.71 0.41 -12.04
CA ARG A 143 -9.95 0.35 -13.49
C ARG A 143 -10.37 1.72 -14.00
N GLU A 144 -9.66 2.24 -14.99
CA GLU A 144 -9.93 3.52 -15.65
C GLU A 144 -10.15 3.32 -17.14
N HIS A 145 -11.01 4.14 -17.74
CA HIS A 145 -11.34 4.06 -19.18
C HIS A 145 -10.93 5.34 -19.91
N GLN A 146 -9.87 5.99 -19.43
CA GLN A 146 -9.37 7.22 -19.99
C GLN A 146 -8.63 6.95 -21.30
N LEU A 147 -8.95 7.70 -22.34
CA LEU A 147 -8.25 7.66 -23.61
C LEU A 147 -7.03 8.58 -23.52
N ARG A 148 -5.84 8.00 -23.60
CA ARG A 148 -4.57 8.69 -23.33
C ARG A 148 -3.91 9.09 -24.63
N TRP A 149 -3.34 10.29 -24.61
CA TRP A 149 -2.48 10.81 -25.66
C TRP A 149 -1.07 10.98 -25.08
N CYS A 150 -0.04 10.75 -25.89
CA CYS A 150 1.35 11.04 -25.54
C CYS A 150 1.95 12.02 -26.55
N HIS A 151 2.99 12.74 -26.12
CA HIS A 151 3.83 13.52 -27.00
C HIS A 151 5.03 12.66 -27.40
N ASP A 152 5.20 12.35 -28.68
CA ASP A 152 6.26 11.46 -29.19
C ASP A 152 7.50 12.21 -29.70
N GLY A 153 7.54 13.52 -29.48
CA GLY A 153 8.62 14.41 -29.93
C GLY A 153 8.33 15.05 -31.28
N LEU A 154 7.43 14.48 -32.09
CA LEU A 154 7.00 15.01 -33.39
C LEU A 154 5.58 15.57 -33.35
N GLY A 155 4.76 15.13 -32.39
CA GLY A 155 3.42 15.65 -32.17
C GLY A 155 2.69 14.89 -31.06
N THR A 156 1.36 14.93 -31.11
CA THR A 156 0.50 14.22 -30.16
C THR A 156 -0.09 12.97 -30.81
N ALA A 157 0.13 11.80 -30.20
CA ALA A 157 -0.34 10.51 -30.70
C ALA A 157 -1.21 9.77 -29.67
N PRO A 158 -2.23 9.00 -30.09
CA PRO A 158 -3.04 8.24 -29.16
C PRO A 158 -2.26 7.01 -28.66
N LEU A 159 -2.25 6.81 -27.34
CA LEU A 159 -1.45 5.77 -26.69
C LEU A 159 -2.18 4.43 -26.57
N ASN A 160 -3.48 4.47 -26.29
CA ASN A 160 -4.28 3.28 -25.95
C ASN A 160 -5.57 3.14 -26.78
N PHE A 161 -5.71 3.89 -27.88
CA PHE A 161 -6.90 3.84 -28.74
C PHE A 161 -6.59 4.32 -30.15
N LYS A 162 -7.56 4.15 -31.07
CA LYS A 162 -7.49 4.68 -32.44
C LYS A 162 -8.36 5.92 -32.53
N TYR A 163 -7.80 7.07 -32.93
CA TYR A 163 -8.53 8.34 -32.96
C TYR A 163 -9.68 8.35 -33.98
N ASN A 164 -9.52 7.63 -35.10
CA ASN A 164 -10.51 7.46 -36.16
C ASN A 164 -11.59 6.40 -35.84
N SER A 165 -11.44 5.65 -34.75
CA SER A 165 -12.42 4.67 -34.28
C SER A 165 -12.41 4.65 -32.76
N ARG A 166 -12.97 5.72 -32.19
CA ARG A 166 -12.90 6.01 -30.75
C ARG A 166 -13.83 5.06 -29.98
N PRO A 167 -13.32 4.23 -29.06
CA PRO A 167 -14.16 3.30 -28.32
C PRO A 167 -14.98 4.05 -27.26
N ARG A 168 -16.23 3.60 -27.03
CA ARG A 168 -17.01 4.02 -25.86
C ARG A 168 -16.51 3.27 -24.63
N ARG A 169 -16.90 3.74 -23.45
CA ARG A 169 -16.48 3.14 -22.17
C ARG A 169 -16.81 1.65 -22.07
N GLN A 170 -17.96 1.23 -22.58
CA GLN A 170 -18.43 -0.15 -22.58
C GLN A 170 -17.80 -1.04 -23.64
N ASP A 171 -17.10 -0.45 -24.62
CA ASP A 171 -16.55 -1.20 -25.77
C ASP A 171 -15.17 -1.80 -25.48
N TRP A 172 -14.60 -1.55 -24.29
CA TRP A 172 -13.29 -2.08 -23.92
C TRP A 172 -13.14 -2.21 -22.39
N ASN A 173 -12.15 -3.00 -21.98
CA ASN A 173 -11.93 -3.33 -20.57
C ASN A 173 -11.29 -2.19 -19.76
N GLY A 174 -10.82 -1.11 -20.39
CA GLY A 174 -10.01 -0.09 -19.71
C GLY A 174 -8.65 -0.62 -19.26
N GLU A 175 -7.95 0.19 -18.48
CA GLU A 175 -6.61 -0.09 -17.96
C GLU A 175 -6.61 -0.05 -16.43
N PHE A 176 -5.69 -0.79 -15.83
CA PHE A 176 -5.45 -0.73 -14.39
C PHE A 176 -4.44 0.36 -14.07
N ILE A 177 -4.76 1.16 -13.05
CA ILE A 177 -3.88 2.17 -12.48
C ILE A 177 -3.70 1.86 -11.00
N GLU A 178 -2.45 1.80 -10.54
CA GLU A 178 -2.15 1.66 -9.12
C GLU A 178 -2.78 2.79 -8.31
N THR A 179 -3.41 2.44 -7.19
CA THR A 179 -3.99 3.44 -6.29
C THR A 179 -3.03 3.85 -5.17
N GLY A 180 -1.93 3.11 -4.98
CA GLY A 180 -1.01 3.30 -3.86
C GLY A 180 -1.68 3.11 -2.50
N ALA A 181 -2.79 2.39 -2.40
CA ALA A 181 -3.42 2.15 -1.10
C ALA A 181 -2.65 1.12 -0.27
N PHE A 182 -2.33 -0.01 -0.89
CA PHE A 182 -1.53 -1.06 -0.27
C PHE A 182 -0.71 -1.86 -1.27
N TYR A 183 0.36 -2.47 -0.73
CA TYR A 183 1.21 -3.48 -1.37
C TYR A 183 1.45 -4.61 -0.38
N ILE A 184 1.07 -5.83 -0.73
CA ILE A 184 1.27 -7.04 0.07
C ILE A 184 2.31 -7.88 -0.67
N SER A 185 3.47 -8.09 -0.07
CA SER A 185 4.60 -8.69 -0.76
C SER A 185 5.33 -9.68 0.14
N ARG A 186 5.79 -10.77 -0.45
CA ARG A 186 6.63 -11.74 0.24
C ARG A 186 8.03 -11.19 0.48
N ARG A 187 8.66 -11.65 1.56
CA ARG A 187 10.01 -11.27 1.96
C ARG A 187 11.02 -11.43 0.82
N GLU A 188 10.95 -12.54 0.10
CA GLU A 188 11.89 -12.88 -0.97
C GLU A 188 11.85 -11.85 -2.11
N LEU A 189 10.68 -11.24 -2.36
CA LEU A 189 10.53 -10.19 -3.37
C LEU A 189 11.10 -8.86 -2.85
N ILE A 190 10.82 -8.52 -1.60
CA ILE A 190 11.30 -7.29 -0.95
C ILE A 190 12.83 -7.29 -0.84
N LEU A 191 13.44 -8.44 -0.51
CA LEU A 191 14.90 -8.60 -0.44
C LEU A 191 15.58 -8.44 -1.82
N LYS A 192 14.85 -8.64 -2.91
CA LYS A 192 15.32 -8.32 -4.28
C LYS A 192 15.14 -6.85 -4.65
N GLY A 193 14.55 -6.03 -3.77
CA GLY A 193 14.32 -4.60 -4.00
C GLY A 193 13.01 -4.27 -4.70
N TYR A 194 11.99 -5.14 -4.61
CA TYR A 194 10.70 -4.94 -5.29
C TYR A 194 9.50 -5.03 -4.33
N LEU A 195 8.48 -4.20 -4.57
CA LEU A 195 7.17 -4.33 -3.94
C LEU A 195 6.19 -5.11 -4.82
N GLN A 196 6.32 -4.96 -6.15
CA GLN A 196 5.54 -5.71 -7.12
C GLN A 196 6.42 -6.33 -8.22
N ASN A 197 5.91 -7.38 -8.85
CA ASN A 197 6.51 -8.02 -10.03
C ASN A 197 5.43 -8.49 -11.00
N LYS A 198 5.80 -9.29 -12.01
CA LYS A 198 4.85 -9.83 -13.01
C LYS A 198 4.00 -11.02 -12.50
N LYS A 199 4.29 -11.55 -11.31
CA LYS A 199 3.55 -12.65 -10.66
C LYS A 199 2.69 -12.09 -9.53
N PHE A 200 1.66 -11.36 -9.91
CA PHE A 200 0.80 -10.60 -9.01
C PHE A 200 -0.69 -10.86 -9.25
N ALA A 201 -1.50 -10.56 -8.25
CA ALA A 201 -2.93 -10.34 -8.40
C ALA A 201 -3.30 -8.92 -7.94
N HIS A 202 -4.47 -8.46 -8.38
CA HIS A 202 -5.00 -7.11 -8.14
C HIS A 202 -6.39 -7.13 -7.48
#